data_AF-A0A9E0LNL8-F1
#
_entry.id   AF-A0A9E0LNL8-F1
#
_cell.length_a   1.000
_cell.length_b   1.000
_cell.length_c   1.000
_cell.angle_alpha   90.00
_cell.angle_beta   90.00
_cell.angle_gamma   90.00
#
_symmetry.space_group_name_H-M   'P 1'
#
loop_
_entity.id
_entity.type
_entity.pdbx_description
1 polymer ?
#
loop_
_entity_poly.entity_id
_entity_poly.type
_entity_poly.pdbx_seq_one_letter_code
_entity_poly.pdbx_strand_id
1 'polypeptide(L)'
;MDQDWDRYRILGEQAEASSNYPYAEAMWAMTVLIAQHFGDKDPRTPYSLDSLSRSLMRQQKFTLAEHFLSKAWTIKTQVISASALEIATTMNLVAELYYRQGKYPDAIQMCKKVHGIYSSSYGPNHPKTHEIAGNIAMLEKMANPVPVQTPVQAPVQAPAPQAVTPAPTASTVSQAAVPAPASQAPAAVNPAPSTNKKRSGMPRCEVCGSVMEADWCFRCTGNSVKAVNPGQQLT
;
A
#
# COMPACT_ATOMS: atom_id res chain seq x y z
N MET A 1 16.96 16.02 23.51
CA MET A 1 16.26 14.72 23.42
C MET A 1 14.76 14.91 23.27
N ASP A 2 14.04 15.49 24.25
CA ASP A 2 12.59 15.73 24.11
C ASP A 2 12.23 16.65 22.93
N GLN A 3 12.96 17.77 22.81
CA GLN A 3 12.80 18.71 21.70
C GLN A 3 13.11 18.08 20.33
N ASP A 4 13.99 17.07 20.29
CA ASP A 4 14.36 16.40 19.06
C ASP A 4 13.23 15.49 18.59
N TRP A 5 12.58 14.77 19.51
CA TRP A 5 11.42 13.94 19.19
C TRP A 5 10.28 14.78 18.59
N ASP A 6 9.93 15.90 19.25
CA ASP A 6 8.88 16.78 18.76
C ASP A 6 9.22 17.41 17.41
N ARG A 7 10.49 17.80 17.21
CA ARG A 7 10.95 18.34 15.92
C ARG A 7 10.71 17.36 14.77
N TYR A 8 11.13 16.10 14.91
CA TYR A 8 10.93 15.10 13.85
C TYR A 8 9.46 14.69 13.72
N ARG A 9 8.70 14.66 14.81
CA ARG A 9 7.25 14.39 14.76
C ARG A 9 6.53 15.43 13.92
N ILE A 10 6.80 16.72 14.18
CA ILE A 10 6.19 17.84 13.44
C ILE A 10 6.56 17.76 11.96
N LEU A 11 7.82 17.48 11.63
CA LEU A 11 8.24 17.30 10.23
C LEU A 11 7.52 16.11 9.57
N GLY A 12 7.32 15.01 10.30
CA GLY A 12 6.55 13.86 9.82
C GLY A 12 5.09 14.21 9.55
N GLU A 13 4.42 14.92 10.46
CA GLU A 13 3.04 15.39 10.29
C GLU A 13 2.90 16.35 9.10
N GLN A 14 3.84 17.29 8.94
CA GLN A 14 3.86 18.21 7.79
C GLN A 14 4.07 17.48 6.47
N ALA A 15 4.93 16.46 6.46
CA ALA A 15 5.18 15.64 5.29
C ALA A 15 3.95 14.81 4.91
N GLU A 16 3.24 14.23 5.89
CA GLU A 16 1.95 13.55 5.68
C GLU A 16 0.90 14.51 5.11
N ALA A 17 0.77 15.71 5.68
CA ALA A 17 -0.16 16.73 5.19
C ALA A 17 0.15 17.18 3.75
N SER A 18 1.43 17.19 3.38
CA SER A 18 1.89 17.49 2.01
C SER A 18 1.90 16.28 1.08
N SER A 19 1.41 15.12 1.55
CA SER A 19 1.44 13.83 0.84
C SER A 19 2.84 13.36 0.40
N ASN A 20 3.90 13.89 1.02
CA ASN A 20 5.27 13.45 0.79
C ASN A 20 5.58 12.26 1.71
N TYR A 21 4.98 11.11 1.39
CA TYR A 21 5.07 9.91 2.23
C TYR A 21 6.50 9.34 2.39
N PRO A 22 7.39 9.35 1.38
CA PRO A 22 8.77 8.91 1.57
C PRO A 22 9.53 9.77 2.60
N TYR A 23 9.32 11.09 2.57
CA TYR A 23 9.92 11.97 3.57
C TYR A 23 9.25 11.79 4.94
N ALA A 24 7.93 11.62 4.99
CA ALA A 24 7.21 11.32 6.22
C ALA A 24 7.72 10.03 6.88
N GLU A 25 7.92 8.95 6.13
CA GLU A 25 8.51 7.70 6.63
C GLU A 25 9.87 7.93 7.27
N ALA A 26 10.75 8.72 6.62
CA ALA A 26 12.06 9.04 7.17
C ALA A 26 11.94 9.81 8.50
N MET A 27 11.06 10.81 8.57
CA MET A 27 10.84 11.59 9.80
C MET A 27 10.23 10.74 10.92
N TRP A 28 9.26 9.89 10.59
CA TRP A 28 8.66 8.97 11.54
C TRP A 28 9.66 7.90 12.02
N ALA A 29 10.53 7.38 11.15
CA ALA A 29 11.60 6.48 11.54
C ALA A 29 12.58 7.16 12.52
N MET A 30 12.94 8.42 12.28
CA MET A 30 13.74 9.20 13.23
C MET A 30 13.03 9.40 14.57
N THR A 31 11.73 9.69 14.57
CA THR A 31 10.99 9.77 15.85
C THR A 31 10.96 8.45 16.60
N VAL A 32 10.83 7.30 15.92
CA VAL A 32 10.88 5.98 16.56
C VAL A 32 12.24 5.75 17.21
N LEU A 33 13.32 6.07 16.50
CA LEU A 33 14.69 5.94 17.03
C LEU A 33 14.87 6.78 18.29
N ILE A 34 14.45 8.04 18.26
CA ILE A 34 14.55 8.95 19.40
C ILE A 34 13.66 8.48 20.56
N ALA A 35 12.44 8.02 20.26
CA ALA A 35 11.50 7.53 21.27
C ALA A 35 12.06 6.33 22.06
N GLN A 36 12.77 5.42 21.39
CA GLN A 36 13.37 4.24 22.03
C GLN A 36 14.41 4.61 23.10
N HIS A 37 15.07 5.77 23.01
CA HIS A 37 16.00 6.23 24.03
C HIS A 37 15.33 6.58 25.38
N PHE A 38 14.03 6.89 25.37
CA PHE A 38 13.24 7.10 26.60
C PHE A 38 12.74 5.79 27.21
N GLY A 39 12.90 4.68 26.49
CA GLY A 39 12.45 3.35 26.87
C GLY A 39 11.29 2.86 26.02
N ASP A 40 11.26 1.56 25.75
CA ASP A 40 10.24 0.94 24.88
C ASP A 40 8.80 1.13 25.36
N LYS A 41 8.60 1.35 26.67
CA LYS A 41 7.29 1.54 27.29
C LYS A 41 6.85 3.01 27.36
N ASP A 42 7.71 3.95 26.97
CA ASP A 42 7.35 5.37 26.91
C ASP A 42 6.23 5.58 25.87
N PRO A 43 5.16 6.36 26.16
CA PRO A 43 4.05 6.60 25.24
C PRO A 43 4.46 7.14 23.85
N ARG A 44 5.61 7.80 23.76
CA ARG A 44 6.18 8.28 22.48
C ARG A 44 6.49 7.13 21.53
N THR A 45 6.97 5.99 22.05
CA THR A 45 7.39 4.85 21.22
C THR A 45 6.22 4.26 20.42
N PRO A 46 5.11 3.81 21.04
CA PRO A 46 4.01 3.24 20.28
C PRO A 46 3.27 4.30 19.45
N TYR A 47 3.27 5.58 19.85
CA TYR A 47 2.76 6.66 19.01
C TYR A 47 3.58 6.82 17.71
N SER A 48 4.91 6.87 17.81
CA SER A 48 5.79 6.99 16.64
C SER A 48 5.70 5.77 15.73
N LEU A 49 5.55 4.56 16.30
CA LEU A 49 5.36 3.32 15.54
C LEU A 49 4.02 3.31 14.77
N ASP A 50 2.93 3.75 15.39
CA ASP A 50 1.62 3.89 14.73
C ASP A 50 1.71 4.85 13.53
N SER A 51 2.36 6.01 13.72
CA SER A 51 2.50 7.02 12.67
C SER A 51 3.41 6.56 11.54
N LEU A 52 4.53 5.89 11.85
CA LEU A 52 5.37 5.25 10.84
C LEU A 52 4.58 4.22 10.03
N SER A 53 3.79 3.38 10.70
CA SER A 53 2.96 2.36 10.06
C SER A 53 1.93 2.97 9.11
N ARG A 54 1.29 4.08 9.52
CA ARG A 54 0.37 4.84 8.68
C ARG A 54 1.05 5.33 7.40
N SER A 55 2.26 5.88 7.52
CA SER A 55 3.05 6.36 6.38
C SER A 55 3.42 5.21 5.42
N LEU A 56 3.81 4.07 5.96
CA LEU A 56 4.12 2.86 5.19
C LEU A 56 2.90 2.32 4.44
N MET A 57 1.72 2.33 5.07
CA MET A 57 0.46 1.95 4.41
C MET A 57 0.11 2.85 3.22
N ARG A 58 0.37 4.17 3.31
CA ARG A 58 0.17 5.11 2.20
C ARG A 58 1.06 4.78 0.99
N GLN A 59 2.21 4.17 1.24
CA GLN A 59 3.16 3.71 0.22
C GLN A 59 2.98 2.24 -0.18
N GLN A 60 1.91 1.58 0.26
CA GLN A 60 1.64 0.15 0.01
C GLN A 60 2.69 -0.81 0.59
N LYS A 61 3.52 -0.35 1.54
CA LYS A 61 4.52 -1.18 2.24
C LYS A 61 3.87 -1.97 3.38
N PHE A 62 2.90 -2.81 3.06
CA PHE A 62 2.00 -3.44 4.05
C PHE A 62 2.70 -4.37 5.03
N THR A 63 3.68 -5.16 4.60
CA THR A 63 4.42 -6.08 5.48
C THR A 63 5.22 -5.33 6.55
N LEU A 64 5.83 -4.20 6.19
CA LEU A 64 6.55 -3.35 7.14
C LEU A 64 5.58 -2.65 8.10
N ALA A 65 4.44 -2.16 7.58
CA ALA A 65 3.40 -1.56 8.43
C ALA A 65 2.86 -2.56 9.45
N GLU A 66 2.63 -3.81 9.05
CA GLU A 66 2.17 -4.89 9.95
C GLU A 66 3.18 -5.15 11.08
N HIS A 67 4.47 -5.20 10.75
CA HIS A 67 5.54 -5.39 11.73
C HIS A 67 5.52 -4.28 12.80
N PHE A 68 5.46 -3.02 12.39
CA PHE A 68 5.48 -1.90 13.33
C PHE A 68 4.18 -1.76 14.13
N LEU A 69 3.01 -2.02 13.53
CA LEU A 69 1.73 -2.08 14.25
C LEU A 69 1.72 -3.20 15.29
N SER A 70 2.27 -4.38 14.95
CA SER A 70 2.42 -5.49 15.91
C SER A 70 3.27 -5.07 17.10
N LYS A 71 4.41 -4.40 16.87
CA LYS A 71 5.24 -3.86 17.96
C LYS A 71 4.51 -2.82 18.80
N ALA A 72 3.81 -1.86 18.18
CA ALA A 72 3.03 -0.84 18.89
C ALA A 72 1.92 -1.47 19.75
N TRP A 73 1.23 -2.48 19.20
CA TRP A 73 0.21 -3.26 19.91
C TRP A 73 0.78 -3.96 21.14
N THR A 74 1.90 -4.68 20.99
CA THR A 74 2.57 -5.38 22.09
C THR A 74 2.95 -4.40 23.21
N ILE A 75 3.50 -3.23 22.87
CA ILE A 75 3.87 -2.23 23.87
C ILE A 75 2.63 -1.73 24.61
N LYS A 76 1.60 -1.26 23.89
CA LYS A 76 0.39 -0.70 24.51
C LYS A 76 -0.37 -1.73 25.35
N THR A 77 -0.38 -3.00 24.96
CA THR A 77 -1.05 -4.06 25.73
C THR A 77 -0.25 -4.53 26.94
N GLN A 78 1.07 -4.37 26.96
CA GLN A 78 1.91 -4.67 28.13
C GLN A 78 1.96 -3.52 29.14
N VAL A 79 1.67 -2.29 28.71
CA VAL A 79 1.63 -1.12 29.58
C VAL A 79 0.27 -1.05 30.26
N ILE A 80 0.23 -1.41 31.56
CA ILE A 80 -1.01 -1.45 32.37
C ILE A 80 -1.74 -0.09 32.40
N SER A 81 -1.00 1.01 32.23
CA SER A 81 -1.56 2.37 32.20
C SER A 81 -2.09 2.81 30.82
N ALA A 82 -1.94 1.99 29.78
CA ALA A 82 -2.46 2.35 28.46
C ALA A 82 -3.99 2.38 28.49
N SER A 83 -4.56 3.49 28.04
CA SER A 83 -6.01 3.64 28.00
C SER A 83 -6.62 2.75 26.90
N ALA A 84 -7.86 2.32 27.11
CA ALA A 84 -8.61 1.59 26.07
C ALA A 84 -8.68 2.39 24.75
N LEU A 85 -8.71 3.72 24.84
CA LEU A 85 -8.69 4.62 23.69
C LEU A 85 -7.37 4.55 22.90
N GLU A 86 -6.22 4.48 23.57
CA GLU A 86 -4.91 4.34 22.90
C GLU A 86 -4.75 2.97 22.24
N ILE A 87 -5.32 1.92 22.82
CA ILE A 87 -5.38 0.61 22.21
C ILE A 87 -6.28 0.67 20.96
N ALA A 88 -7.46 1.29 21.07
CA ALA A 88 -8.41 1.43 19.97
C ALA A 88 -7.86 2.19 18.76
N THR A 89 -7.00 3.20 18.96
CA THR A 89 -6.36 3.90 17.83
C THR A 89 -5.45 2.97 17.02
N THR A 90 -4.71 2.09 17.69
CA THR A 90 -3.88 1.04 17.04
C THR A 90 -4.75 0.04 16.29
N MET A 91 -5.85 -0.42 16.91
CA MET A 91 -6.77 -1.37 16.27
C MET A 91 -7.38 -0.79 15.00
N ASN A 92 -7.67 0.50 14.98
CA ASN A 92 -8.19 1.17 13.80
C ASN A 92 -7.16 1.15 12.65
N LEU A 93 -5.87 1.36 12.95
CA LEU A 93 -4.81 1.25 11.95
C LEU A 93 -4.62 -0.19 11.45
N VAL A 94 -4.77 -1.18 12.33
CA VAL A 94 -4.78 -2.60 11.92
C VAL A 94 -5.99 -2.91 11.02
N ALA A 95 -7.16 -2.32 11.31
CA ALA A 95 -8.32 -2.45 10.44
C ALA A 95 -8.08 -1.81 9.06
N GLU A 96 -7.45 -0.62 9.01
CA GLU A 96 -7.05 0.02 7.76
C GLU A 96 -6.06 -0.84 6.97
N LEU A 97 -5.08 -1.45 7.66
CA LEU A 97 -4.13 -2.36 7.04
C LEU A 97 -4.84 -3.55 6.39
N TYR A 98 -5.75 -4.21 7.11
CA TYR A 98 -6.54 -5.33 6.58
C TYR A 98 -7.43 -4.91 5.41
N TYR A 99 -8.06 -3.74 5.48
CA TYR A 99 -8.80 -3.16 4.36
C TYR A 99 -7.93 -3.02 3.11
N ARG A 100 -6.73 -2.44 3.25
CA ARG A 100 -5.79 -2.24 2.13
C ARG A 100 -5.23 -3.55 1.57
N GLN A 101 -5.18 -4.61 2.38
CA GLN A 101 -4.83 -5.96 1.97
C GLN A 101 -6.01 -6.75 1.38
N GLY A 102 -7.23 -6.18 1.34
CA GLY A 102 -8.44 -6.87 0.87
C GLY A 102 -9.05 -7.87 1.87
N LYS A 103 -8.54 -7.92 3.11
CA LYS A 103 -9.02 -8.79 4.19
C LYS A 103 -10.22 -8.14 4.90
N TYR A 104 -11.32 -7.92 4.16
CA TYR A 104 -12.49 -7.20 4.68
C TYR A 104 -13.12 -7.82 5.93
N PRO A 105 -13.28 -9.16 6.06
CA PRO A 105 -13.85 -9.76 7.27
C PRO A 105 -13.03 -9.42 8.53
N ASP A 106 -11.70 -9.49 8.45
CA ASP A 106 -10.81 -9.19 9.57
C ASP A 106 -10.84 -7.69 9.92
N ALA A 107 -10.88 -6.82 8.90
CA ALA A 107 -11.05 -5.38 9.09
C ALA A 107 -12.35 -5.04 9.83
N ILE A 108 -13.47 -5.67 9.44
CA ILE A 108 -14.78 -5.48 10.09
C ILE A 108 -14.73 -5.88 11.57
N GLN A 109 -14.10 -7.01 11.90
CA GLN A 109 -13.97 -7.45 13.29
C GLN A 109 -13.16 -6.45 14.13
N MET A 110 -12.08 -5.90 13.56
CA MET A 110 -11.31 -4.86 14.25
C MET A 110 -12.11 -3.58 14.43
N CYS A 111 -12.80 -3.08 13.39
CA CYS A 111 -13.63 -1.89 13.50
C CYS A 111 -14.77 -2.06 14.51
N LYS A 112 -15.40 -3.24 14.61
CA LYS A 112 -16.46 -3.52 15.60
C LYS A 112 -15.95 -3.41 17.03
N LYS A 113 -14.74 -3.90 17.32
CA LYS A 113 -14.10 -3.75 18.63
C LYS A 113 -13.79 -2.27 18.94
N VAL A 114 -13.25 -1.53 17.96
CA VAL A 114 -12.99 -0.09 18.09
C VAL A 114 -14.28 0.69 18.36
N HIS A 115 -15.35 0.38 17.62
CA HIS A 115 -16.67 0.99 17.81
C HIS A 115 -17.20 0.79 19.23
N GLY A 116 -17.04 -0.40 19.81
CA GLY A 116 -17.40 -0.66 21.20
C GLY A 116 -16.65 0.26 22.17
N ILE A 117 -15.34 0.38 22.02
CA ILE A 117 -14.51 1.24 22.88
C ILE A 117 -14.91 2.72 22.71
N TYR A 118 -15.00 3.21 21.47
CA TYR A 118 -15.38 4.61 21.21
C TYR A 118 -16.80 4.94 21.69
N SER A 119 -17.75 4.02 21.52
CA SER A 119 -19.12 4.18 22.03
C SER A 119 -19.15 4.29 23.54
N SER A 120 -18.40 3.45 24.25
CA SER A 120 -18.35 3.47 25.72
C SER A 120 -17.57 4.66 26.27
N SER A 121 -16.48 5.09 25.62
CA SER A 121 -15.60 6.16 26.13
C SER A 121 -16.06 7.56 25.72
N TYR A 122 -16.58 7.74 24.50
CA TYR A 122 -16.98 9.05 23.99
C TYR A 122 -18.50 9.22 23.85
N GLY A 123 -19.25 8.12 23.86
CA GLY A 123 -20.68 8.11 23.55
C GLY A 123 -20.99 7.84 22.07
N PRO A 124 -22.26 7.51 21.76
CA PRO A 124 -22.69 7.12 20.42
C PRO A 124 -22.67 8.27 19.40
N ASN A 125 -22.84 9.51 19.86
CA ASN A 125 -22.94 10.69 18.98
C ASN A 125 -21.58 11.36 18.71
N HIS A 126 -20.49 10.79 19.22
CA HIS A 126 -19.17 11.39 19.05
C HIS A 126 -18.66 11.19 17.61
N PRO A 127 -17.99 12.19 16.99
CA PRO A 127 -17.52 12.10 15.61
C PRO A 127 -16.71 10.84 15.30
N LYS A 128 -15.80 10.44 16.22
CA LYS A 128 -15.00 9.20 16.05
C LYS A 128 -15.84 7.92 16.07
N THR A 129 -16.92 7.90 16.86
CA THR A 129 -17.84 6.75 16.92
C THR A 129 -18.62 6.64 15.61
N HIS A 130 -19.07 7.77 15.06
CA HIS A 130 -19.70 7.81 13.74
C HIS A 130 -18.74 7.43 12.61
N GLU A 131 -17.49 7.90 12.66
CA GLU A 131 -16.47 7.57 11.66
C GLU A 131 -16.25 6.05 11.59
N ILE A 132 -16.02 5.40 12.72
CA ILE A 132 -15.77 3.95 12.74
C ILE A 132 -17.01 3.15 12.33
N ALA A 133 -18.23 3.61 12.67
CA ALA A 133 -19.47 3.00 12.18
C ALA A 133 -19.59 3.10 10.65
N GLY A 134 -19.23 4.26 10.08
CA GLY A 134 -19.15 4.45 8.63
C GLY A 134 -18.15 3.50 7.96
N ASN A 135 -16.97 3.31 8.57
CA ASN A 135 -15.97 2.37 8.10
C ASN A 135 -16.51 0.93 8.09
N ILE A 136 -17.23 0.49 9.14
CA ILE A 136 -17.86 -0.83 9.17
C ILE A 136 -18.84 -0.99 8.00
N ALA A 137 -19.74 -0.03 7.80
CA ALA A 137 -20.73 -0.09 6.72
C ALA A 137 -20.08 -0.11 5.33
N MET A 138 -18.99 0.63 5.12
CA MET A 138 -18.21 0.58 3.89
C MET A 138 -17.58 -0.80 3.68
N LEU A 139 -16.95 -1.37 4.71
CA LEU A 139 -16.30 -2.67 4.63
C LEU A 139 -17.30 -3.81 4.39
N GLU A 140 -18.49 -3.76 5.01
CA GLU A 140 -19.55 -4.74 4.79
C GLU A 140 -20.04 -4.75 3.34
N LYS A 141 -20.14 -3.57 2.69
CA LYS A 141 -20.44 -3.45 1.25
C LYS A 141 -19.33 -4.02 0.36
N MET A 142 -18.07 -3.84 0.75
CA MET A 142 -16.93 -4.36 0.00
C MET A 142 -16.79 -5.89 0.16
N ALA A 143 -17.12 -6.42 1.34
CA ALA A 143 -17.08 -7.85 1.63
C ALA A 143 -18.19 -8.64 0.91
N ASN A 144 -19.36 -8.03 0.74
CA ASN A 144 -20.48 -8.56 -0.03
C ASN A 144 -20.74 -7.65 -1.23
N PRO A 145 -19.98 -7.76 -2.33
CA PRO A 145 -20.34 -7.05 -3.54
C PRO A 145 -21.76 -7.47 -3.91
N VAL A 146 -22.69 -6.51 -3.88
CA VAL A 146 -24.06 -6.73 -4.36
C VAL A 146 -23.89 -7.38 -5.73
N PRO A 147 -24.41 -8.60 -5.96
CA PRO A 147 -24.38 -9.16 -7.30
C PRO A 147 -25.05 -8.12 -8.17
N VAL A 148 -24.30 -7.58 -9.13
CA VAL A 148 -24.88 -6.72 -10.17
C VAL A 148 -26.08 -7.50 -10.63
N GLN A 149 -27.28 -6.99 -10.35
CA GLN A 149 -28.46 -7.48 -11.02
C GLN A 149 -28.20 -7.13 -12.47
N THR A 150 -27.58 -8.06 -13.21
CA THR A 150 -27.72 -8.11 -14.65
C THR A 150 -29.21 -7.95 -14.84
N PRO A 151 -29.67 -6.90 -15.55
CA PRO A 151 -31.08 -6.78 -15.85
C PRO A 151 -31.49 -8.15 -16.37
N VAL A 152 -32.42 -8.79 -15.67
CA VAL A 152 -33.03 -10.01 -16.17
C VAL A 152 -33.56 -9.57 -17.53
N GLN A 153 -32.89 -9.98 -18.60
CA GLN A 153 -33.46 -9.82 -19.92
C GLN A 153 -34.76 -10.59 -19.82
N ALA A 154 -35.87 -9.84 -19.84
CA ALA A 154 -37.19 -10.44 -19.99
C ALA A 154 -37.07 -11.41 -21.17
N PRO A 155 -37.58 -12.65 -21.05
CA PRO A 155 -37.39 -13.65 -22.08
C PRO A 155 -37.82 -13.03 -23.41
N VAL A 156 -36.86 -12.90 -24.33
CA VAL A 156 -37.13 -12.48 -25.69
C VAL A 156 -38.10 -13.51 -26.23
N GLN A 157 -39.35 -13.10 -26.43
CA GLN A 157 -40.36 -13.96 -27.04
C GLN A 157 -39.81 -14.40 -28.40
N ALA A 158 -39.65 -15.71 -28.57
CA ALA A 158 -39.25 -16.29 -29.83
C ALA A 158 -40.27 -15.89 -30.91
N PRO A 159 -39.85 -15.35 -32.06
CA PRO A 159 -40.77 -15.14 -33.17
C PRO A 159 -41.34 -16.49 -33.62
N ALA A 160 -42.65 -16.50 -33.90
CA ALA A 160 -43.41 -17.68 -34.30
C ALA A 160 -42.79 -18.39 -35.52
N PRO A 161 -42.88 -19.73 -35.60
CA PRO A 161 -42.28 -20.49 -36.69
C PRO A 161 -43.00 -20.17 -38.01
N GLN A 162 -42.26 -19.62 -38.97
CA GLN A 162 -42.72 -19.56 -40.36
C GLN A 162 -42.49 -20.92 -41.03
N ALA A 163 -43.51 -21.38 -41.74
CA ALA A 163 -43.54 -22.66 -42.43
C ALA A 163 -42.44 -22.75 -43.49
N VAL A 164 -41.60 -23.78 -43.37
CA VAL A 164 -40.56 -24.12 -44.34
C VAL A 164 -41.13 -25.14 -45.32
N THR A 165 -41.17 -24.78 -46.61
CA THR A 165 -41.43 -25.70 -47.73
C THR A 165 -40.15 -26.45 -48.11
N PRO A 166 -40.21 -27.69 -48.63
CA PRO A 166 -39.03 -28.52 -48.82
C PRO A 166 -38.27 -28.23 -50.13
N ALA A 167 -36.94 -28.31 -49.97
CA ALA A 167 -35.81 -28.60 -50.87
C ALA A 167 -36.01 -28.73 -52.40
N PRO A 168 -34.91 -28.48 -53.15
CA PRO A 168 -34.21 -29.64 -53.69
C PRO A 168 -32.69 -29.66 -53.50
N THR A 169 -32.18 -30.86 -53.77
CA THR A 169 -30.87 -31.48 -53.61
C THR A 169 -29.70 -30.85 -54.38
N ALA A 170 -28.48 -30.92 -53.84
CA ALA A 170 -27.40 -31.81 -54.32
C ALA A 170 -25.98 -31.39 -53.82
N SER A 171 -25.18 -32.42 -53.47
CA SER A 171 -23.71 -32.56 -53.58
C SER A 171 -22.77 -31.70 -52.73
N THR A 172 -21.50 -32.03 -52.42
CA THR A 172 -20.67 -33.22 -52.06
C THR A 172 -19.28 -32.60 -51.73
N VAL A 173 -18.46 -33.21 -50.86
CA VAL A 173 -16.97 -33.02 -50.71
C VAL A 173 -16.55 -31.74 -49.91
N SER A 174 -15.60 -31.67 -48.98
CA SER A 174 -14.49 -32.52 -48.50
C SER A 174 -14.05 -32.14 -47.07
N GLN A 175 -13.23 -33.03 -46.52
CA GLN A 175 -12.46 -33.02 -45.27
C GLN A 175 -11.54 -31.81 -45.01
N ALA A 176 -11.29 -31.52 -43.73
CA ALA A 176 -9.96 -31.38 -43.08
C ALA A 176 -10.13 -30.79 -41.67
N ALA A 177 -9.91 -31.57 -40.61
CA ALA A 177 -8.65 -31.68 -39.85
C ALA A 177 -8.40 -30.52 -38.84
N VAL A 178 -8.47 -30.87 -37.56
CA VAL A 178 -8.07 -30.07 -36.38
C VAL A 178 -6.55 -30.24 -36.15
N PRO A 179 -5.84 -29.26 -35.58
CA PRO A 179 -5.32 -29.49 -34.21
C PRO A 179 -5.32 -28.28 -33.27
N ALA A 180 -5.05 -28.60 -32.00
CA ALA A 180 -5.14 -27.86 -30.74
C ALA A 180 -4.03 -26.78 -30.51
N PRO A 181 -4.10 -25.99 -29.41
CA PRO A 181 -3.32 -24.75 -29.25
C PRO A 181 -1.99 -24.95 -28.51
N ALA A 182 -1.01 -24.09 -28.82
CA ALA A 182 0.27 -23.99 -28.12
C ALA A 182 0.37 -22.69 -27.30
N SER A 183 0.76 -22.84 -26.04
CA SER A 183 1.00 -21.83 -25.02
C SER A 183 2.20 -20.94 -25.37
N GLN A 184 2.10 -19.62 -25.15
CA GLN A 184 3.25 -18.70 -25.12
C GLN A 184 3.14 -17.69 -23.97
N ALA A 185 4.22 -17.57 -23.21
CA ALA A 185 4.46 -16.55 -22.19
C ALA A 185 5.01 -15.26 -22.85
N PRO A 186 4.77 -14.06 -22.31
CA PRO A 186 5.31 -12.83 -22.89
C PRO A 186 6.71 -12.49 -22.34
N ALA A 187 7.55 -12.01 -23.27
CA ALA A 187 8.92 -11.56 -23.11
C ALA A 187 9.02 -10.12 -22.53
N ALA A 188 10.14 -9.88 -21.85
CA ALA A 188 10.54 -8.58 -21.33
C ALA A 188 10.96 -7.60 -22.45
N VAL A 189 10.57 -6.33 -22.32
CA VAL A 189 10.96 -5.24 -23.22
C VAL A 189 11.85 -4.25 -22.46
N ASN A 190 13.08 -4.04 -22.97
CA ASN A 190 14.00 -2.97 -22.59
C ASN A 190 13.67 -1.65 -23.33
N PRO A 191 13.92 -0.46 -22.76
CA PRO A 191 13.89 0.80 -23.50
C PRO A 191 15.30 1.34 -23.85
N ALA A 192 15.38 2.09 -24.95
CA ALA A 192 16.47 3.02 -25.34
C ALA A 192 15.87 4.14 -26.22
N PRO A 193 16.55 5.26 -26.54
CA PRO A 193 17.87 5.75 -26.10
C PRO A 193 17.89 7.20 -25.56
N SER A 194 19.04 7.60 -25.00
CA SER A 194 19.35 8.94 -24.48
C SER A 194 19.83 9.91 -25.56
N THR A 195 19.50 11.20 -25.40
CA THR A 195 20.13 12.29 -26.17
C THR A 195 21.37 12.82 -25.44
N ASN A 196 22.41 13.00 -26.25
CA ASN A 196 23.80 13.16 -25.89
C ASN A 196 24.15 14.67 -25.80
N LYS A 197 24.42 15.17 -24.59
CA LYS A 197 25.15 16.43 -24.37
C LYS A 197 26.38 16.12 -23.51
N LYS A 198 27.55 16.49 -24.03
CA LYS A 198 28.91 16.23 -23.52
C LYS A 198 29.02 16.23 -21.99
N ARG A 199 29.03 15.05 -21.37
CA ARG A 199 29.30 14.80 -19.94
C ARG A 199 30.76 14.36 -19.72
N SER A 200 31.73 15.07 -20.31
CA SER A 200 33.15 14.69 -20.28
C SER A 200 33.89 15.06 -18.98
N GLY A 201 33.22 15.69 -18.02
CA GLY A 201 33.80 16.09 -16.73
C GLY A 201 32.94 15.77 -15.51
N MET A 202 31.93 14.91 -15.66
CA MET A 202 31.06 14.53 -14.54
C MET A 202 31.61 13.31 -13.80
N PRO A 203 31.45 13.26 -12.47
CA PRO A 203 31.88 12.12 -11.65
C PRO A 203 31.21 10.83 -12.13
N ARG A 204 31.92 9.71 -12.02
CA ARG A 204 31.39 8.38 -12.39
C ARG A 204 31.32 7.48 -11.17
N CYS A 205 30.31 6.61 -11.16
CA CYS A 205 30.13 5.62 -10.12
C CYS A 205 31.26 4.58 -10.15
N GLU A 206 31.94 4.35 -9.02
CA GLU A 206 33.02 3.35 -8.92
C GLU A 206 32.55 1.91 -9.22
N VAL A 207 31.27 1.60 -8.96
CA VAL A 207 30.73 0.24 -9.10
C VAL A 207 30.29 -0.07 -10.53
N CYS A 208 29.53 0.83 -11.17
CA CYS A 208 28.92 0.56 -12.47
C CYS A 208 29.46 1.44 -13.61
N GLY A 209 30.36 2.37 -13.31
CA GLY A 209 30.95 3.27 -14.29
C GLY A 209 29.94 4.23 -14.95
N SER A 210 28.71 4.37 -14.45
CA SER A 210 27.72 5.32 -14.99
C SER A 210 27.99 6.74 -14.50
N VAL A 211 27.56 7.75 -15.27
CA VAL A 211 27.72 9.15 -14.86
C VAL A 211 26.80 9.46 -13.68
N MET A 212 27.35 10.05 -12.63
CA MET A 212 26.61 10.47 -11.44
C MET A 212 26.15 11.92 -11.55
N GLU A 213 25.05 12.22 -10.87
CA GLU A 213 24.52 13.56 -10.70
C GLU A 213 24.50 13.83 -9.19
N ALA A 214 25.45 14.65 -8.72
CA ALA A 214 25.86 14.71 -7.31
C ALA A 214 26.34 13.34 -6.77
N ASP A 215 25.99 12.98 -5.53
CA ASP A 215 26.38 11.71 -4.88
C ASP A 215 25.44 10.54 -5.21
N TRP A 216 24.55 10.71 -6.19
CA TRP A 216 23.53 9.72 -6.55
C TRP A 216 23.85 9.00 -7.88
N CYS A 217 23.74 7.67 -7.88
CA CYS A 217 23.81 6.84 -9.09
C CYS A 217 22.45 6.23 -9.42
N PHE A 218 21.83 6.68 -10.52
CA PHE A 218 20.51 6.21 -10.98
C PHE A 218 20.44 4.69 -11.22
N ARG A 219 21.55 4.08 -11.66
CA ARG A 219 21.56 2.65 -12.04
C ARG A 219 21.78 1.71 -10.85
N CYS A 220 22.41 2.20 -9.78
CA CYS A 220 22.66 1.42 -8.56
C CYS A 220 21.63 1.68 -7.45
N THR A 221 20.71 2.64 -7.64
CA THR A 221 19.64 3.00 -6.69
C THR A 221 20.13 3.06 -5.23
N GLY A 222 21.20 3.82 -4.98
CA GLY A 222 21.83 3.89 -3.66
C GLY A 222 22.58 5.19 -3.44
N ASN A 223 22.56 5.68 -2.20
CA ASN A 223 23.04 6.99 -1.75
C ASN A 223 24.42 6.92 -1.06
N SER A 224 25.26 5.94 -1.43
CA SER A 224 26.52 5.67 -0.71
C SER A 224 27.66 5.17 -1.61
N VAL A 225 27.58 5.40 -2.92
CA VAL A 225 28.60 4.93 -3.88
C VAL A 225 29.59 6.04 -4.13
N LYS A 226 30.91 5.79 -3.99
CA LYS A 226 31.90 6.86 -4.15
C LYS A 226 31.99 7.27 -5.62
N ALA A 227 32.03 8.58 -5.83
CA ALA A 227 32.30 9.20 -7.12
C ALA A 227 33.80 9.14 -7.43
N VAL A 228 34.16 8.66 -8.62
CA VAL A 228 35.53 8.71 -9.14
C VAL A 228 35.59 9.75 -10.26
N ASN A 229 36.50 10.71 -10.11
CA ASN A 229 36.75 11.71 -11.15
C ASN A 229 37.68 11.13 -12.23
N PRO A 230 37.37 11.32 -13.53
CA PRO A 230 38.24 10.87 -14.61
C PRO A 230 39.51 11.73 -14.63
N GLY A 231 40.54 11.32 -13.90
CA GLY A 231 41.82 12.02 -13.81
C GLY A 231 42.68 11.72 -12.59
N GLN A 232 42.17 11.04 -11.56
CA GLN A 232 43.01 10.60 -10.44
C GLN A 232 43.53 9.17 -10.68
N GLN A 233 44.81 9.05 -11.00
CA GLN A 233 45.53 7.79 -10.90
C GLN A 233 45.71 7.45 -9.41
N LEU A 234 45.35 6.22 -9.04
CA LEU A 234 45.60 5.66 -7.71
C LEU A 234 47.11 5.47 -7.54
N THR A 235 47.72 6.18 -6.58
CA THR A 235 49.01 5.84 -5.98
C THR A 235 48.78 5.18 -4.64
#